data_AF-A0A8B8GCE9-F1
#
_entry.id   AF-A0A8B8GCE9-F1
#
_cell.length_a   1.000
_cell.length_b   1.000
_cell.length_c   1.000
_cell.angle_alpha   90.00
_cell.angle_beta   90.00
_cell.angle_gamma   90.00
#
_symmetry.space_group_name_H-M   'P 1'
#
loop_
_entity.id
_entity.type
_entity.pdbx_description
1 polymer ?
#
loop_
_entity_poly.entity_id
_entity_poly.type
_entity_poly.pdbx_seq_one_letter_code
_entity_poly.pdbx_strand_id
1 'polypeptide(L)'
;MADDEAKKAKQAEIDRKRAEVRKRMEEASKAKKAKKGFMTPDRKKKLRLLLRKKAAEELKKEQERKAAERRRIIEERCGQPKNIDDAGEDTIKRVIKEYYDRITKLEDQKFDLEYLVKKKDFEVRRSF
;
A
#
# COMPACT_ATOMS: atom_id res chain seq x y z
N MET A 1 -14.55 13.75 -27.84
CA MET A 1 -15.55 14.72 -27.35
C MET A 1 -16.96 14.12 -27.23
N ALA A 2 -17.49 13.40 -28.24
CA ALA A 2 -18.82 12.78 -28.15
C ALA A 2 -18.93 11.58 -27.16
N ASP A 3 -17.87 10.78 -27.01
CA ASP A 3 -17.87 9.61 -26.12
C ASP A 3 -17.89 9.94 -24.63
N ASP A 4 -17.32 11.07 -24.21
CA ASP A 4 -17.31 11.49 -22.80
C ASP A 4 -18.67 12.02 -22.35
N GLU A 5 -19.39 12.69 -23.25
CA GLU A 5 -20.71 13.25 -22.98
C GLU A 5 -21.76 12.15 -22.82
N ALA A 6 -21.68 11.10 -23.65
CA ALA A 6 -22.52 9.91 -23.54
C ALA A 6 -22.25 9.11 -22.25
N LYS A 7 -20.99 9.00 -21.80
CA LYS A 7 -20.64 8.35 -20.51
C LYS A 7 -21.13 9.16 -19.31
N LYS A 8 -21.01 10.49 -19.38
CA LYS A 8 -21.47 11.39 -18.31
C LYS A 8 -23.00 11.38 -18.17
N ALA A 9 -23.73 11.33 -19.28
CA ALA A 9 -25.19 11.19 -19.28
C ALA A 9 -25.64 9.84 -18.69
N LYS A 10 -24.99 8.73 -19.07
CA LYS A 10 -25.27 7.40 -18.50
C LYS A 10 -24.97 7.35 -17.00
N GLN A 11 -23.88 7.98 -16.55
CA GLN A 11 -23.52 8.02 -15.14
C GLN A 11 -24.53 8.85 -14.33
N ALA A 12 -24.97 10.00 -14.86
CA ALA A 12 -25.98 10.84 -14.23
C ALA A 12 -27.34 10.13 -14.10
N GLU A 13 -27.74 9.35 -15.10
CA GLU A 13 -28.97 8.57 -15.04
C GLU A 13 -28.90 7.45 -13.98
N ILE A 14 -27.76 6.75 -13.90
CA ILE A 14 -27.50 5.74 -12.87
C ILE A 14 -27.54 6.36 -11.47
N ASP A 15 -26.94 7.52 -11.28
CA ASP A 15 -26.88 8.19 -9.98
C ASP A 15 -28.25 8.77 -9.57
N ARG A 16 -29.05 9.24 -10.52
CA ARG A 16 -30.45 9.62 -10.30
C ARG A 16 -31.31 8.43 -9.85
N LYS A 17 -31.20 7.29 -10.54
CA LYS A 17 -31.90 6.03 -10.16
C LYS A 17 -31.47 5.52 -8.79
N ARG A 18 -30.19 5.64 -8.44
CA ARG A 18 -29.68 5.29 -7.10
C ARG A 18 -30.22 6.21 -6.01
N ALA A 19 -30.32 7.51 -6.27
CA ALA A 19 -30.84 8.50 -5.31
C ALA A 19 -32.34 8.27 -5.03
N GLU A 20 -33.13 7.98 -6.06
CA GLU A 20 -34.56 7.70 -5.92
C GLU A 20 -34.82 6.43 -5.10
N VAL A 21 -34.09 5.34 -5.41
CA VAL A 21 -34.16 4.09 -4.63
C VAL A 21 -33.73 4.32 -3.17
N ARG A 22 -32.73 5.17 -2.93
CA ARG A 22 -32.27 5.51 -1.58
C ARG A 22 -33.34 6.28 -0.80
N LYS A 23 -34.00 7.26 -1.43
CA LYS A 23 -35.08 8.05 -0.82
C LYS A 23 -36.28 7.18 -0.44
N ARG A 24 -36.72 6.30 -1.35
CA ARG A 24 -37.82 5.34 -1.11
C ARG A 24 -37.52 4.38 0.04
N MET A 25 -36.27 3.91 0.14
CA MET A 25 -35.85 3.02 1.22
C MET A 25 -35.75 3.76 2.57
N GLU A 26 -35.37 5.04 2.57
CA GLU A 26 -35.24 5.85 3.80
C GLU A 26 -36.62 6.15 4.40
N GLU A 27 -37.58 6.52 3.55
CA GLU A 27 -38.98 6.74 3.91
C GLU A 27 -39.61 5.47 4.51
N ALA A 28 -39.36 4.30 3.90
CA ALA A 28 -39.83 3.00 4.43
C ALA A 28 -39.16 2.61 5.77
N SER A 29 -37.93 3.07 6.02
CA SER A 29 -37.19 2.76 7.25
C SER A 29 -37.60 3.63 8.45
N LYS A 30 -38.06 4.87 8.22
CA LYS A 30 -38.58 5.76 9.28
C LYS A 30 -39.84 5.21 9.95
N ALA A 31 -40.62 4.41 9.23
CA ALA A 31 -41.86 3.79 9.72
C ALA A 31 -41.64 2.53 10.58
N LYS A 32 -40.45 1.92 10.58
CA LYS A 32 -40.14 0.71 11.37
C LYS A 32 -38.93 0.91 12.27
N LYS A 33 -39.07 1.76 13.29
CA LYS A 33 -38.07 2.10 14.32
C LYS A 33 -37.75 0.96 15.33
N ALA A 34 -37.68 -0.29 14.91
CA ALA A 34 -37.27 -1.39 15.77
C ALA A 34 -36.24 -2.30 15.08
N LYS A 35 -34.95 -1.98 15.29
CA LYS A 35 -33.75 -2.84 15.15
C LYS A 35 -33.49 -3.61 13.83
N LYS A 36 -34.36 -3.53 12.81
CA LYS A 36 -34.07 -4.04 11.46
C LYS A 36 -33.40 -2.93 10.64
N GLY A 37 -32.07 -2.99 10.53
CA GLY A 37 -31.31 -2.02 9.75
C GLY A 37 -31.83 -1.87 8.31
N PHE A 38 -31.62 -0.68 7.74
CA PHE A 38 -32.05 -0.24 6.40
C PHE A 38 -31.77 -1.24 5.26
N MET A 39 -30.75 -2.10 5.40
CA MET A 39 -30.38 -3.10 4.41
C MET A 39 -30.87 -4.49 4.79
N THR A 40 -31.33 -5.25 3.79
CA THR A 40 -31.54 -6.69 3.95
C THR A 40 -30.22 -7.40 4.32
N PRO A 41 -30.28 -8.51 5.07
CA PRO A 41 -29.10 -9.26 5.47
C PRO A 41 -28.16 -9.62 4.30
N ASP A 42 -28.72 -10.03 3.16
CA ASP A 42 -27.95 -10.37 1.96
C ASP A 42 -27.24 -9.18 1.33
N ARG A 43 -27.91 -8.02 1.26
CA ARG A 43 -27.28 -6.78 0.78
C ARG A 43 -26.15 -6.35 1.70
N LYS A 44 -26.33 -6.47 3.03
CA LYS A 44 -25.28 -6.15 4.01
C LYS A 44 -24.09 -7.12 3.90
N LYS A 45 -24.33 -8.41 3.65
CA LYS A 45 -23.29 -9.42 3.38
C LYS A 45 -22.49 -9.08 2.11
N LYS A 46 -23.18 -8.73 1.02
CA LYS A 46 -22.55 -8.31 -0.25
C LYS A 46 -21.72 -7.02 -0.08
N LEU A 47 -22.23 -6.03 0.66
CA LEU A 47 -21.49 -4.79 0.92
C LEU A 47 -20.20 -5.03 1.71
N ARG A 48 -20.25 -5.82 2.79
CA ARG A 48 -19.04 -6.18 3.55
C ARG A 48 -17.99 -6.88 2.69
N LEU A 49 -18.43 -7.77 1.80
CA LEU A 49 -17.55 -8.46 0.87
C LEU A 49 -16.84 -7.46 -0.06
N LEU A 50 -17.59 -6.52 -0.65
CA LEU A 50 -17.03 -5.49 -1.53
C LEU A 50 -16.04 -4.58 -0.79
N LEU A 51 -16.35 -4.19 0.45
CA LEU A 51 -15.45 -3.36 1.26
C LEU A 51 -14.13 -4.08 1.59
N ARG A 52 -14.17 -5.37 1.94
CA ARG A 52 -12.95 -6.16 2.17
C ARG A 52 -12.15 -6.36 0.90
N LYS A 53 -12.81 -6.60 -0.24
CA LYS A 53 -12.14 -6.70 -1.54
C LYS A 53 -11.42 -5.40 -1.89
N LYS A 54 -12.10 -4.26 -1.73
CA LYS A 54 -11.49 -2.95 -1.95
C LYS A 54 -10.32 -2.69 -1.00
N ALA A 55 -10.47 -3.00 0.30
CA ALA A 55 -9.39 -2.85 1.27
C ALA A 55 -8.17 -3.73 0.94
N ALA A 56 -8.38 -4.97 0.47
CA ALA A 56 -7.31 -5.86 0.06
C ALA A 56 -6.61 -5.36 -1.22
N GLU A 57 -7.38 -4.82 -2.17
CA GLU A 57 -6.84 -4.24 -3.40
C GLU A 57 -5.99 -3.00 -3.12
N GLU A 58 -6.47 -2.06 -2.31
CA GLU A 58 -5.70 -0.89 -1.90
C GLU A 58 -4.43 -1.28 -1.12
N LEU A 59 -4.53 -2.28 -0.23
CA LEU A 59 -3.36 -2.81 0.49
C LEU A 59 -2.31 -3.39 -0.47
N LYS A 60 -2.74 -4.14 -1.49
CA LYS A 60 -1.84 -4.69 -2.51
C LYS A 60 -1.18 -3.58 -3.33
N LYS A 61 -1.94 -2.57 -3.74
CA LYS A 61 -1.43 -1.41 -4.47
C LYS A 61 -0.41 -0.61 -3.66
N GLU A 62 -0.64 -0.45 -2.36
CA GLU A 62 0.31 0.19 -1.46
C GLU A 62 1.59 -0.64 -1.29
N GLN A 63 1.48 -1.97 -1.17
CA GLN A 63 2.63 -2.87 -1.14
C GLN A 63 3.48 -2.76 -2.41
N GLU A 64 2.84 -2.73 -3.58
CA GLU A 64 3.52 -2.57 -4.87
C GLU A 64 4.23 -1.21 -4.96
N ARG A 65 3.58 -0.12 -4.52
CA ARG A 65 4.20 1.21 -4.44
C ARG A 65 5.42 1.20 -3.52
N LYS A 66 5.30 0.63 -2.33
CA LYS A 66 6.41 0.54 -1.36
C LYS A 66 7.55 -0.33 -1.87
N ALA A 67 7.25 -1.41 -2.60
CA ALA A 67 8.25 -2.28 -3.22
C ALA A 67 9.00 -1.56 -4.36
N ALA A 68 8.29 -0.79 -5.19
CA ALA A 68 8.89 0.02 -6.24
C ALA A 68 9.80 1.12 -5.65
N GLU A 69 9.32 1.82 -4.62
CA GLU A 69 10.11 2.83 -3.90
C GLU A 69 11.36 2.21 -3.25
N ARG A 70 11.22 1.04 -2.61
CA ARG A 70 12.36 0.29 -2.07
C ARG A 70 13.39 -0.04 -3.14
N ARG A 71 12.95 -0.46 -4.34
CA ARG A 71 13.86 -0.74 -5.46
C ARG A 71 14.61 0.51 -5.90
N ARG A 72 13.90 1.64 -6.07
CA ARG A 72 14.51 2.93 -6.43
C ARG A 72 15.57 3.37 -5.41
N ILE A 73 15.27 3.27 -4.12
CA ILE A 73 16.22 3.64 -3.06
C ILE A 73 17.45 2.73 -3.06
N ILE A 74 17.28 1.43 -3.31
CA ILE A 74 18.43 0.51 -3.40
C ILE A 74 19.33 0.88 -4.57
N GLU A 75 18.75 1.16 -5.73
CA GLU A 75 19.48 1.57 -6.92
C GLU A 75 20.27 2.87 -6.68
N GLU A 76 19.60 3.87 -6.10
CA GLU A 76 20.22 5.16 -5.73
C GLU A 76 21.36 4.99 -4.71
N ARG A 77 21.17 4.14 -3.69
CA ARG A 77 22.18 3.91 -2.65
C ARG A 77 23.36 3.09 -3.16
N CYS A 78 23.11 2.00 -3.89
CA CYS A 78 24.17 1.12 -4.37
C CYS A 78 24.99 1.80 -5.48
N GLY A 79 24.33 2.56 -6.35
CA GLY A 79 24.97 3.24 -7.48
C GLY A 79 25.50 2.26 -8.52
N GLN A 80 26.41 2.73 -9.36
CA GLN A 80 27.07 1.91 -10.36
C GLN A 80 28.29 1.17 -9.76
N PRO A 81 28.59 -0.06 -10.22
CA PRO A 81 29.82 -0.74 -9.87
C PRO A 81 31.04 0.11 -10.24
N LYS A 82 32.09 0.04 -9.41
CA LYS A 82 33.36 0.70 -9.74
C LYS A 82 34.02 -0.03 -10.91
N ASN A 83 34.47 0.71 -11.91
CA ASN A 83 35.22 0.15 -13.03
C ASN A 83 36.62 -0.27 -12.56
N ILE A 84 36.95 -1.54 -12.76
CA ILE A 84 38.23 -2.16 -12.41
C ILE A 84 38.93 -2.81 -13.61
N ASP A 85 38.32 -2.76 -14.80
CA ASP A 85 38.77 -3.53 -15.97
C ASP A 85 40.13 -3.02 -16.49
N ASP A 86 40.35 -1.70 -16.44
CA ASP A 86 41.61 -1.05 -16.83
C ASP A 86 42.37 -0.46 -15.62
N ALA A 87 42.05 -0.88 -14.40
CA ALA A 87 42.60 -0.28 -13.18
C ALA A 87 43.97 -0.87 -12.80
N GLY A 88 44.93 -0.02 -12.46
CA GLY A 88 46.21 -0.45 -11.89
C GLY A 88 46.07 -1.04 -10.48
N GLU A 89 47.07 -1.81 -10.04
CA GLU A 89 47.06 -2.56 -8.78
C GLU A 89 46.75 -1.68 -7.54
N ASP A 90 47.32 -0.48 -7.47
CA ASP A 90 47.07 0.46 -6.37
C ASP A 90 45.61 0.93 -6.32
N THR A 91 45.01 1.12 -7.50
CA THR A 91 43.58 1.50 -7.60
C THR A 91 42.71 0.35 -7.14
N ILE A 92 43.02 -0.89 -7.50
CA ILE A 92 42.30 -2.09 -7.06
C ILE A 92 42.36 -2.22 -5.54
N LYS A 93 43.56 -2.11 -4.94
CA LYS A 93 43.75 -2.16 -3.47
C LYS A 93 42.92 -1.11 -2.74
N ARG A 94 42.88 0.12 -3.26
CA ARG A 94 42.06 1.20 -2.70
C ARG A 94 40.57 0.87 -2.79
N VAL A 95 40.10 0.41 -3.95
CA VAL A 95 38.69 0.04 -4.17
C VAL A 95 38.24 -1.04 -3.19
N ILE A 96 39.06 -2.08 -2.98
CA ILE A 96 38.76 -3.16 -2.02
C ILE A 96 38.60 -2.61 -0.60
N LYS A 97 39.52 -1.75 -0.14
CA LYS A 97 39.44 -1.13 1.19
C LYS A 97 38.17 -0.29 1.35
N GLU A 98 37.84 0.52 0.36
CA GLU A 98 36.62 1.34 0.40
C GLU A 98 35.34 0.49 0.46
N TYR A 99 35.28 -0.63 -0.27
CA TYR A 99 34.14 -1.54 -0.17
C TYR A 99 34.08 -2.22 1.19
N TYR A 100 35.22 -2.65 1.74
CA TYR A 100 35.29 -3.24 3.07
C TYR A 100 34.76 -2.29 4.14
N ASP A 101 35.27 -1.05 4.18
CA ASP A 101 34.83 -0.02 5.14
C ASP A 101 33.33 0.28 5.03
N ARG A 102 32.81 0.30 3.79
CA ARG A 102 31.40 0.50 3.53
C ARG A 102 30.55 -0.66 4.04
N ILE A 103 30.97 -1.90 3.81
CA ILE A 103 30.27 -3.10 4.27
C ILE A 103 30.21 -3.14 5.79
N THR A 104 31.33 -2.89 6.48
CA THR A 104 31.39 -2.86 7.94
C THR A 104 30.40 -1.85 8.52
N LYS A 105 30.38 -0.62 8.00
CA LYS A 105 29.43 0.41 8.44
C LYS A 105 27.96 0.02 8.21
N LEU A 106 27.67 -0.67 7.10
CA LEU A 106 26.31 -1.13 6.80
C LEU A 106 25.87 -2.28 7.72
N GLU A 107 26.78 -3.18 8.08
CA GLU A 107 26.48 -4.25 9.03
C GLU A 107 26.24 -3.70 10.45
N ASP A 108 27.02 -2.71 10.90
CA ASP A 108 26.78 -2.04 12.19
C ASP A 108 25.37 -1.41 12.23
N GLN A 109 25.01 -0.64 11.19
CA GLN A 109 23.68 -0.04 11.09
C GLN A 109 22.56 -1.08 11.03
N LYS A 110 22.78 -2.19 10.32
CA LYS A 110 21.83 -3.29 10.22
C LYS A 110 21.61 -3.93 11.59
N PHE A 111 22.68 -4.18 12.35
CA PHE A 111 22.58 -4.75 13.69
C PHE A 111 21.72 -3.89 14.62
N ASP A 112 21.96 -2.57 14.66
CA ASP A 112 21.17 -1.63 15.46
C ASP A 112 19.69 -1.66 15.09
N LEU A 113 19.39 -1.65 13.79
CA LEU A 113 18.01 -1.72 13.29
C LEU A 113 17.34 -3.05 13.66
N GLU A 114 18.02 -4.17 13.49
CA GLU A 114 17.50 -5.49 13.86
C GLU A 114 17.22 -5.60 15.37
N TYR A 115 18.10 -5.04 16.20
CA TYR A 115 17.89 -5.00 17.65
C TYR A 115 16.65 -4.17 18.01
N LEU A 116 16.50 -2.97 17.42
CA LEU A 116 15.34 -2.11 17.64
C LEU A 116 14.03 -2.78 17.21
N VAL A 117 14.02 -3.45 16.05
CA VAL A 117 12.86 -4.20 15.56
C VAL A 117 12.50 -5.32 16.54
N LYS A 118 13.48 -6.13 16.98
CA LYS A 118 13.24 -7.21 17.96
C LYS A 118 12.67 -6.68 19.27
N LYS A 119 13.19 -5.55 19.77
CA LYS A 119 12.67 -4.90 20.98
C LYS A 119 11.22 -4.44 20.79
N LYS A 120 10.91 -3.82 19.66
CA LYS A 120 9.55 -3.36 19.33
C LYS A 120 8.58 -4.53 19.19
N ASP A 121 8.99 -5.62 18.56
CA ASP A 121 8.17 -6.84 18.46
C ASP A 121 7.85 -7.43 19.85
N PHE A 122 8.82 -7.41 20.77
CA PHE A 122 8.60 -7.82 22.15
C PHE A 122 7.62 -6.89 22.89
N GLU A 123 7.77 -5.57 22.76
CA GLU A 123 6.87 -4.57 23.35
C GLU A 123 5.42 -4.75 22.85
N VAL A 124 5.23 -4.95 21.54
CA VAL A 124 3.91 -5.20 20.94
C VAL A 124 3.32 -6.48 21.50
N ARG A 125 4.08 -7.57 21.55
CA ARG A 125 3.60 -8.86 22.09
C ARG A 125 3.17 -8.74 23.55
N ARG A 126 3.87 -7.93 24.35
CA ARG A 126 3.58 -7.77 25.79
C ARG A 126 2.43 -6.80 26.07
N SER A 127 2.00 -6.02 25.07
CA SER A 127 0.93 -5.03 25.18
C SER A 127 -0.46 -5.56 24.78
N PHE A 128 -0.53 -6.79 24.29
CA PHE A 128 -1.75 -7.55 23.99
C PHE A 128 -1.86 -8.77 24.92
#